data_AF-I4HLI1-F1
#
_entry.id   AF-I4HLI1-F1
#
_cell.length_a   1.000
_cell.length_b   1.000
_cell.length_c   1.000
_cell.angle_alpha   90.00
_cell.angle_beta   90.00
_cell.angle_gamma   90.00
#
_symmetry.space_group_name_H-M   'P 1'
#
loop_
_entity.id
_entity.type
_entity.pdbx_description
1 polymer ?
#
loop_
_entity_poly.entity_id
_entity_poly.type
_entity_poly.pdbx_seq_one_letter_code
_entity_poly.pdbx_strand_id
1 'polypeptide(L)' 'MQSPTITGPLDDFLQQPNIEASPAWEFIHGQAQQKPIPTLFHRKFWV' A
#
# COMPACT_ATOMS: atom_id res chain seq x y z
N MET A 1 -7.59 26.60 -8.96
CA MET A 1 -7.55 25.13 -9.08
C MET A 1 -7.79 24.58 -7.69
N GLN A 2 -9.02 24.18 -7.38
CA GLN A 2 -9.28 23.50 -6.11
C GLN A 2 -8.90 22.04 -6.30
N SER A 3 -7.77 21.65 -5.72
CA SER A 3 -7.45 20.26 -5.46
C SER A 3 -8.62 19.69 -4.66
N PRO A 4 -9.22 18.56 -5.04
CA PRO A 4 -10.24 17.96 -4.21
C PRO A 4 -9.58 17.68 -2.86
N THR A 5 -10.06 18.34 -1.80
CA THR A 5 -9.72 17.94 -0.43
C THR A 5 -10.40 16.59 -0.26
N ILE A 6 -9.69 15.52 -0.61
CA ILE A 6 -10.12 14.15 -0.39
C ILE A 6 -9.95 13.93 1.12
N THR A 7 -10.87 14.46 1.92
CA THR A 7 -10.99 14.07 3.33
C THR A 7 -11.63 12.69 3.35
N GLY A 8 -10.81 11.66 3.12
CA GLY A 8 -11.27 10.29 2.99
C GLY A 8 -10.17 9.30 3.37
N PRO A 9 -10.53 8.02 3.57
CA PRO A 9 -9.60 7.00 4.06
C PRO A 9 -8.38 6.77 3.16
N LEU A 10 -8.42 7.26 1.92
CA LEU A 10 -7.27 7.26 1.00
C LEU A 10 -6.22 8.31 1.37
N ASP A 11 -6.61 9.52 1.77
CA ASP A 11 -5.63 10.55 2.17
C ASP A 11 -4.95 10.19 3.48
N ASP A 12 -5.70 9.62 4.43
CA ASP A 12 -5.14 9.08 5.67
C ASP A 12 -4.11 7.96 5.37
N PHE A 13 -4.40 7.13 4.37
CA PHE A 13 -3.46 6.11 3.89
C PHE A 13 -2.21 6.73 3.25
N LEU A 14 -2.37 7.74 2.39
CA LEU A 14 -1.24 8.40 1.70
C LEU A 14 -0.34 9.20 2.66
N GLN A 15 -0.89 9.68 3.78
CA GLN A 15 -0.14 10.37 4.82
C GLN A 15 0.58 9.43 5.80
N GLN A 16 0.43 8.11 5.66
CA GLN A 16 1.02 7.14 6.58
C GLN A 16 2.56 7.20 6.51
N PRO A 17 3.27 7.41 7.65
CA PRO A 17 4.71 7.69 7.66
C PRO A 17 5.59 6.55 7.16
N ASN A 18 5.05 5.34 7.09
CA ASN A 18 5.73 4.12 6.64
C ASN A 18 5.18 3.60 5.29
N ILE A 19 4.48 4.42 4.51
CA ILE A 19 3.96 4.02 3.18
C ILE A 19 5.08 3.60 2.22
N GLU A 20 6.25 4.22 2.32
CA GLU A 20 7.45 3.89 1.54
C GLU A 20 8.30 2.78 2.19
N ALA A 21 7.93 2.29 3.37
CA ALA A 21 8.68 1.24 4.05
C ALA A 21 8.49 -0.12 3.36
N SER A 22 9.50 -0.98 3.46
CA SER A 22 9.40 -2.37 3.00
C SER A 22 9.00 -3.28 4.16
N PRO A 23 7.99 -4.16 4.00
CA PRO A 23 7.20 -4.40 2.79
C PRO A 23 6.14 -3.32 2.53
N ALA A 24 5.89 -3.05 1.24
CA ALA A 24 5.04 -1.95 0.76
C ALA A 24 3.58 -2.06 1.21
N TRP A 25 2.89 -0.93 1.27
CA TRP A 25 1.47 -0.86 1.63
C TRP A 25 0.57 -0.76 0.39
N GLU A 26 -0.60 -1.39 0.43
CA GLU A 26 -1.63 -1.39 -0.61
C GLU A 26 -2.96 -0.92 -0.02
N PHE A 27 -3.73 -0.13 -0.76
CA PHE A 27 -5.05 0.33 -0.32
C PHE A 27 -6.13 -0.41 -1.09
N ILE A 28 -6.73 -1.43 -0.46
CA ILE A 28 -7.69 -2.34 -1.09
C ILE A 28 -9.02 -2.27 -0.33
N HIS A 29 -10.14 -2.08 -1.04
CA HIS A 29 -11.49 -1.96 -0.46
C HIS A 29 -11.63 -0.90 0.65
N GLY A 30 -10.86 0.19 0.59
CA GLY A 30 -10.90 1.24 1.61
C GLY A 30 -10.08 0.93 2.87
N GLN A 31 -9.21 -0.09 2.81
CA GLN A 31 -8.36 -0.52 3.93
C GLN A 31 -6.89 -0.53 3.51
N ALA A 32 -6.04 -0.01 4.40
CA ALA A 32 -4.59 -0.09 4.28
C ALA A 32 -4.13 -1.51 4.65
N GLN A 33 -3.49 -2.20 3.72
CA GLN A 33 -2.97 -3.56 3.90
C GLN A 33 -1.49 -3.58 3.57
N GLN A 34 -0.66 -4.07 4.49
CA GLN A 34 0.75 -4.25 4.22
C GLN A 34 0.97 -5.51 3.38
N LYS A 35 1.82 -5.43 2.36
CA LYS A 35 2.21 -6.61 1.57
C LYS A 35 2.78 -7.66 2.52
N PRO A 36 2.36 -8.93 2.39
CA PRO A 36 3.04 -10.01 3.08
C PRO A 36 4.49 -10.03 2.66
N ILE A 37 5.39 -10.25 3.62
CA ILE A 37 6.81 -10.40 3.31
C ILE A 37 6.94 -11.53 2.30
N PRO A 38 7.65 -11.29 1.19
CA PRO A 38 7.94 -12.35 0.25
C PRO A 38 8.74 -13.43 0.98
N THR A 39 8.08 -14.53 1.32
CA THR A 39 8.79 -15.77 1.63
C THR A 39 9.65 -16.11 0.40
N LEU A 40 10.79 -16.78 0.60
CA LEU A 40 11.88 -17.01 -0.38
C LEU A 40 11.46 -17.59 -1.76
N PHE A 41 10.17 -17.82 -2.00
CA PHE A 41 9.55 -18.36 -3.19
C PHE A 41 9.09 -17.30 -4.20
N HIS A 42 9.81 -16.19 -4.34
CA HIS A 42 9.49 -15.17 -5.34
C HIS A 42 10.10 -15.39 -6.74
N ARG A 43 10.78 -16.52 -6.99
CA ARG A 43 11.32 -16.88 -8.33
C ARG A 43 11.34 -18.38 -8.67
N LYS A 44 10.33 -19.17 -8.31
CA LYS A 44 10.33 -20.61 -8.66
C LYS A 44 8.98 -21.17 -9.06
N PHE A 45 8.33 -20.56 -10.06
CA PHE A 45 7.30 -21.22 -10.85
C PHE A 45 7.09 -20.53 -12.21
N TRP A 46 8.16 -20.48 -13.01
CA TRP A 46 8.10 -20.26 -14.46
C TRP A 46 9.21 -21.10 -15.10
N VAL A 47 9.10 -22.42 -14.96
CA VAL A 47 9.65 -23.45 -15.87
C VAL A 47 8.62 -24.56 -15.89
#